data_AF-A0A9W9NZG8-F1
#
_entry.id   AF-A0A9W9NZG8-F1
#
_cell.length_a   1.000
_cell.length_b   1.000
_cell.length_c   1.000
_cell.angle_alpha   90.00
_cell.angle_beta   90.00
_cell.angle_gamma   90.00
#
_symmetry.space_group_name_H-M   'P 1'
#
loop_
_entity.id
_entity.type
_entity.pdbx_description
1 polymer ?
#
loop_
_entity_poly.entity_id
_entity_poly.type
_entity_poly.pdbx_seq_one_letter_code
_entity_poly.pdbx_strand_id
1 'polypeptide(L)'
;MLRPKPHSKSGEESLEEQKEPFVDQALDRDEGNGPNLDIASGTRTGCIAAVSMGVILSLLCLISGIYLVTQKSILGAPVSISPAGQEAVSLVINFILALCTDGMMFVHSASLRWALYREERLEYNTNIRLFTSSKRFGPNSWYINLVALACLILTYASSSVLLVSNQAYMGNENGGVFFELMINATALIALGLGLAGQAAIAVWCLVSCQKSIPTWSSNPLNTASVALHKGDLVHRPGRCMLSVHQRTMPSQEAYPGKRQGSMFQVQHIVRYILALIWSLALLAIAWPIAIATVSRSIGNDSYLGQGFENPCWKLRFDWEKSDWACSRNFVTLSMSPTANDHNPSSPAFSYGAEAVLCILFVCLVQALQTIVLHCLELLVNLSRDEGLWRQAYRGTKEAPGTQLSTNPFLSAASSWENIVLFISKALLHWIIGAEHDRFRRH
;
A
#
# COMPACT_ATOMS: atom_id res chain seq x y z
N MET A 1 15.80 -10.47 -98.14
CA MET A 1 15.37 -10.96 -96.82
C MET A 1 14.40 -9.94 -96.25
N LEU A 2 13.09 -10.02 -96.52
CA LEU A 2 12.04 -10.75 -95.78
C LEU A 2 11.94 -10.39 -94.28
N ARG A 3 10.98 -9.48 -93.98
CA ARG A 3 10.02 -9.31 -92.83
C ARG A 3 10.43 -9.72 -91.38
N PRO A 4 9.74 -9.25 -90.29
CA PRO A 4 8.44 -8.53 -90.24
C PRO A 4 8.32 -7.35 -89.22
N LYS A 5 7.21 -6.60 -89.32
CA LYS A 5 6.61 -5.77 -88.24
C LYS A 5 5.96 -6.66 -87.15
N PRO A 6 5.83 -6.15 -85.91
CA PRO A 6 4.48 -6.09 -85.29
C PRO A 6 4.29 -4.85 -84.37
N HIS A 7 3.18 -4.12 -84.50
CA HIS A 7 1.97 -4.10 -83.65
C HIS A 7 1.96 -3.07 -82.51
N SER A 8 0.97 -2.17 -82.63
CA SER A 8 0.43 -1.30 -81.59
C SER A 8 -0.22 -2.10 -80.45
N LYS A 9 -0.04 -1.64 -79.21
CA LYS A 9 -1.00 -1.87 -78.13
C LYS A 9 -1.21 -0.58 -77.34
N SER A 10 -2.45 -0.13 -77.37
CA SER A 10 -3.14 0.66 -76.36
C SER A 10 -3.08 -0.03 -74.99
N GLY A 11 -2.86 0.73 -73.93
CA GLY A 11 -3.08 0.36 -72.53
C GLY A 11 -3.19 1.66 -71.75
N GLU A 12 -4.42 2.09 -71.45
CA GLU A 12 -4.99 2.02 -70.10
C GLU A 12 -4.35 3.05 -69.17
N GLU A 13 -4.96 4.23 -69.16
CA GLU A 13 -4.98 5.12 -67.98
C GLU A 13 -5.61 4.33 -66.83
N SER A 14 -4.77 3.76 -65.96
CA SER A 14 -5.21 3.30 -64.65
C SER A 14 -5.38 4.54 -63.77
N LEU A 15 -6.64 4.87 -63.48
CA LEU A 15 -7.06 5.68 -62.34
C LEU A 15 -6.24 5.28 -61.10
N GLU A 16 -5.34 6.16 -60.67
CA GLU A 16 -4.83 6.13 -59.30
C GLU A 16 -6.02 6.41 -58.38
N GLU A 17 -6.65 5.33 -57.93
CA GLU A 17 -7.54 5.35 -56.78
C GLU A 17 -6.69 5.80 -55.59
N GLN A 18 -6.75 7.10 -55.31
CA GLN A 18 -6.18 7.75 -54.15
C GLN A 18 -6.86 7.16 -52.91
N LYS A 19 -6.36 6.00 -52.47
CA LYS A 19 -6.72 5.39 -51.19
C LYS A 19 -6.31 6.36 -50.11
N GLU A 20 -7.27 7.12 -49.61
CA GLU A 20 -7.13 7.80 -48.32
C GLU A 20 -6.55 6.82 -47.31
N PRO A 21 -5.56 7.25 -46.51
CA PRO A 21 -4.98 6.38 -45.52
C PRO A 21 -6.10 5.91 -44.59
N PHE A 22 -6.14 4.60 -44.34
CA PHE A 22 -7.15 3.92 -43.50
C PHE A 22 -7.35 4.54 -42.11
N VAL A 23 -6.38 5.33 -41.64
CA VAL A 23 -6.42 6.11 -40.40
C VAL A 23 -7.44 7.24 -40.47
N ASP A 24 -7.56 7.93 -41.61
CA ASP A 24 -8.48 9.07 -41.79
C ASP A 24 -9.94 8.56 -41.89
N GLN A 25 -10.16 7.43 -42.58
CA GLN A 25 -11.48 6.77 -42.61
C GLN A 25 -11.92 6.16 -41.26
N ALA A 26 -10.97 5.81 -40.39
CA ALA A 26 -11.28 5.32 -39.04
C ALA A 26 -11.58 6.48 -38.07
N LEU A 27 -10.89 7.61 -38.22
CA LEU A 27 -11.15 8.84 -37.46
C LEU A 27 -12.54 9.41 -37.79
N ASP A 28 -12.90 9.51 -39.07
CA ASP A 28 -14.19 10.05 -39.51
C ASP A 28 -15.41 9.21 -39.07
N ARG A 29 -15.22 7.90 -38.84
CA ARG A 29 -16.28 7.03 -38.30
C ARG A 29 -16.43 7.11 -36.79
N ASP A 30 -15.35 7.37 -36.05
CA ASP A 30 -15.38 7.52 -34.58
C ASP A 30 -15.79 8.93 -34.13
N GLU A 31 -15.73 9.94 -35.00
CA GLU A 31 -16.21 11.30 -34.67
C GLU A 31 -17.73 11.39 -34.50
N GLY A 32 -18.50 10.51 -35.15
CA GLY A 32 -19.97 10.51 -35.08
C GLY A 32 -20.54 9.93 -33.76
N ASN A 33 -19.76 9.12 -33.05
CA ASN A 33 -20.08 8.57 -31.74
C ASN A 33 -18.80 8.65 -30.90
N GLY A 34 -18.59 9.79 -30.24
CA GLY A 34 -17.41 10.00 -29.38
C GLY A 34 -17.14 8.80 -28.45
N PRO A 35 -15.87 8.51 -28.14
CA PRO A 35 -15.47 7.30 -27.46
C PRO A 35 -16.28 7.12 -26.17
N ASN A 36 -16.99 6.00 -26.04
CA ASN A 36 -17.81 5.69 -24.86
C ASN A 36 -16.97 5.86 -23.59
N LEU A 37 -17.26 6.91 -22.83
CA LEU A 37 -16.53 7.27 -21.61
C LEU A 37 -16.79 6.19 -20.55
N ASP A 38 -15.77 5.41 -20.17
CA ASP A 38 -15.92 4.47 -19.05
C ASP A 38 -15.86 5.25 -17.73
N ILE A 39 -17.03 5.47 -17.14
CA ILE A 39 -17.17 6.11 -15.82
C ILE A 39 -16.64 5.18 -14.70
N ALA A 40 -16.46 3.87 -15.00
CA ALA A 40 -16.06 2.82 -14.08
C ALA A 40 -17.01 2.71 -12.87
N SER A 41 -18.30 2.55 -13.16
CA SER A 41 -19.36 2.46 -12.13
C SER A 41 -19.13 1.31 -11.14
N GLY A 42 -18.61 0.17 -11.60
CA GLY A 42 -18.25 -0.97 -10.75
C GLY A 42 -17.16 -0.62 -9.72
N THR A 43 -16.11 0.09 -10.15
CA THR A 43 -15.05 0.57 -9.24
C THR A 43 -15.62 1.54 -8.21
N ARG A 44 -16.51 2.45 -8.63
CA ARG A 44 -17.19 3.36 -7.70
C ARG A 44 -18.00 2.59 -6.64
N THR A 45 -18.77 1.59 -7.03
CA THR A 45 -19.53 0.75 -6.08
C THR A 45 -18.61 -0.01 -5.14
N GLY A 46 -17.53 -0.61 -5.65
CA GLY A 46 -16.53 -1.30 -4.83
C GLY A 46 -15.86 -0.37 -3.81
N CYS A 47 -15.56 0.87 -4.20
CA CYS A 47 -15.02 1.88 -3.31
C CYS A 47 -15.99 2.27 -2.19
N ILE A 48 -17.27 2.47 -2.52
CA ILE A 48 -18.32 2.76 -1.53
C ILE A 48 -18.45 1.57 -0.56
N ALA A 49 -18.45 0.34 -1.07
CA ALA A 49 -18.49 -0.86 -0.23
C ALA A 49 -17.29 -0.95 0.71
N ALA A 50 -16.07 -0.67 0.22
CA ALA A 50 -14.86 -0.66 1.05
C ALA A 50 -14.89 0.41 2.15
N VAL A 51 -15.38 1.62 1.84
CA VAL A 51 -15.56 2.68 2.84
C VAL A 51 -16.60 2.27 3.89
N SER A 52 -17.75 1.74 3.46
CA SER A 52 -18.79 1.26 4.38
C SER A 52 -18.28 0.15 5.29
N MET A 53 -17.53 -0.82 4.74
CA MET A 53 -16.90 -1.89 5.51
C MET A 53 -15.87 -1.35 6.52
N GLY A 54 -15.06 -0.36 6.11
CA GLY A 54 -14.11 0.33 7.00
C GLY A 54 -14.80 1.05 8.17
N VAL A 55 -15.92 1.73 7.92
CA VAL A 55 -16.74 2.37 8.97
C VAL A 55 -17.30 1.31 9.95
N ILE A 56 -17.88 0.24 9.44
CA ILE A 56 -18.44 -0.84 10.27
C ILE A 56 -17.34 -1.46 11.13
N LEU A 57 -16.20 -1.82 10.54
CA LEU A 57 -15.09 -2.43 11.27
C LEU A 57 -14.52 -1.49 12.33
N SER A 58 -14.38 -0.20 12.00
CA SER A 58 -13.96 0.83 12.96
C SER A 58 -14.90 0.91 14.17
N LEU A 59 -16.21 0.97 13.94
CA LEU A 59 -17.20 1.01 15.01
C LEU A 59 -17.19 -0.26 15.86
N LEU A 60 -17.07 -1.44 15.24
CA LEU A 60 -16.97 -2.72 15.96
C LEU A 60 -15.72 -2.76 16.85
N CYS A 61 -14.57 -2.30 16.35
CA CYS A 61 -13.33 -2.21 17.11
C CYS A 61 -13.44 -1.21 18.27
N LEU A 62 -13.98 -0.01 18.04
CA LEU A 62 -14.15 1.00 19.09
C LEU A 62 -15.11 0.55 20.18
N ILE A 63 -16.30 0.06 19.81
CA ILE A 63 -17.32 -0.39 20.77
C ILE A 63 -16.77 -1.56 21.60
N SER A 64 -16.18 -2.57 20.94
CA SER A 64 -15.61 -3.73 21.63
C SER A 64 -14.44 -3.35 22.52
N GLY A 65 -13.55 -2.45 22.06
CA GLY A 65 -12.41 -1.98 22.84
C GLY A 65 -12.83 -1.19 24.08
N ILE A 66 -13.77 -0.24 23.93
CA ILE A 66 -14.33 0.52 25.07
C ILE A 66 -15.02 -0.42 26.05
N TYR A 67 -15.84 -1.35 25.56
CA TYR A 67 -16.52 -2.33 26.40
C TYR A 67 -15.53 -3.14 27.24
N LEU A 68 -14.46 -3.65 26.63
CA LEU A 68 -13.42 -4.42 27.32
C LEU A 68 -12.70 -3.60 28.39
N VAL A 69 -12.37 -2.34 28.12
CA VAL A 69 -11.75 -1.44 29.11
C VAL A 69 -12.70 -1.16 30.28
N THR A 70 -14.01 -1.08 30.04
CA THR A 70 -14.99 -0.78 31.11
C THR A 70 -15.37 -1.99 31.97
N GLN A 71 -15.36 -3.20 31.43
CA GLN A 71 -15.80 -4.40 32.17
C GLN A 71 -14.71 -5.10 32.98
N LYS A 72 -13.45 -5.00 32.58
CA LYS A 72 -12.36 -5.76 33.18
C LYS A 72 -11.30 -4.82 33.75
N SER A 73 -10.84 -5.11 34.97
CA SER A 73 -9.63 -4.51 35.54
C SER A 73 -8.36 -4.90 34.78
N ILE A 74 -8.46 -5.85 33.84
CA ILE A 74 -7.41 -6.33 32.95
C ILE A 74 -7.78 -5.90 31.53
N LEU A 75 -6.91 -5.16 30.82
CA LEU A 75 -7.15 -4.64 29.46
C LEU A 75 -7.14 -5.75 28.37
N GLY A 76 -7.62 -6.95 28.68
CA GLY A 76 -7.75 -7.99 27.68
C GLY A 76 -8.84 -9.03 27.94
N ALA A 77 -9.32 -9.63 26.85
CA ALA A 77 -10.24 -10.76 26.88
C ALA A 77 -9.48 -12.07 26.61
N PRO A 78 -9.56 -13.07 27.51
CA PRO A 78 -9.01 -14.38 27.24
C PRO A 78 -9.85 -15.08 26.17
N VAL A 79 -9.19 -15.70 25.21
CA VAL A 79 -9.80 -16.51 24.15
C VAL A 79 -9.04 -17.82 24.06
N SER A 80 -9.75 -18.93 24.04
CA SER A 80 -9.14 -20.26 23.93
C SER A 80 -9.00 -20.65 22.46
N ILE A 81 -7.89 -20.25 21.84
CA ILE A 81 -7.54 -20.62 20.45
C ILE A 81 -6.20 -21.36 20.47
N SER A 82 -6.06 -22.39 19.62
CA SER A 82 -4.78 -23.07 19.44
C SER A 82 -3.72 -22.10 18.86
N PRO A 83 -2.41 -22.34 19.09
CA PRO A 83 -1.36 -21.47 18.55
C PRO A 83 -1.39 -21.34 17.02
N ALA A 84 -1.71 -22.43 16.32
CA ALA A 84 -1.90 -22.42 14.87
C ALA A 84 -3.15 -21.60 14.46
N GLY A 85 -4.22 -21.67 15.26
CA GLY A 85 -5.41 -20.86 15.06
C GLY A 85 -5.14 -19.37 15.28
N GLN A 86 -4.31 -18.99 16.24
CA GLN A 86 -3.90 -17.60 16.47
C GLN A 86 -3.17 -17.01 15.24
N GLU A 87 -2.20 -17.76 14.69
CA GLU A 87 -1.49 -17.34 13.49
C GLU A 87 -2.44 -17.14 12.30
N ALA A 88 -3.37 -18.09 12.10
CA ALA A 88 -4.36 -18.05 11.03
C ALA A 88 -5.34 -16.87 11.19
N VAL A 89 -5.85 -16.64 12.39
CA VAL A 89 -6.77 -15.52 12.68
C VAL A 89 -6.04 -14.19 12.46
N SER A 90 -4.81 -14.05 12.94
CA SER A 90 -3.98 -12.85 12.71
C SER A 90 -3.76 -12.59 11.21
N LEU A 91 -3.50 -13.64 10.43
CA LEU A 91 -3.33 -13.52 8.97
C LEU A 91 -4.63 -13.05 8.29
N VAL A 92 -5.77 -13.64 8.66
CA VAL A 92 -7.09 -13.25 8.13
C VAL A 92 -7.42 -11.80 8.46
N ILE A 93 -7.16 -11.37 9.70
CA ILE A 93 -7.36 -9.97 10.11
C ILE A 93 -6.52 -9.03 9.24
N ASN A 94 -5.22 -9.32 9.06
CA ASN A 94 -4.36 -8.48 8.24
C ASN A 94 -4.77 -8.44 6.76
N PHE A 95 -5.32 -9.54 6.22
CA PHE A 95 -5.87 -9.57 4.86
C PHE A 95 -7.12 -8.71 4.73
N ILE A 96 -8.07 -8.80 5.67
CA ILE A 96 -9.28 -7.97 5.70
C ILE A 96 -8.90 -6.50 5.84
N LEU A 97 -7.96 -6.19 6.74
CA LEU A 97 -7.45 -4.83 6.92
C LEU A 97 -6.79 -4.30 5.64
N ALA A 98 -5.95 -5.09 4.97
CA ALA A 98 -5.37 -4.70 3.69
C ALA A 98 -6.44 -4.36 2.66
N LEU A 99 -7.47 -5.20 2.51
CA LEU A 99 -8.57 -4.96 1.58
C LEU A 99 -9.33 -3.66 1.88
N CYS A 100 -9.67 -3.43 3.16
CA CYS A 100 -10.39 -2.23 3.59
C CYS A 100 -9.56 -0.97 3.38
N THR A 101 -8.31 -0.99 3.85
CA THR A 101 -7.38 0.14 3.82
C THR A 101 -7.03 0.52 2.38
N ASP A 102 -6.81 -0.46 1.49
CA ASP A 102 -6.53 -0.21 0.07
C ASP A 102 -7.74 0.37 -0.67
N GLY A 103 -8.97 -0.08 -0.35
CA GLY A 103 -10.19 0.50 -0.91
C GLY A 103 -10.42 1.95 -0.48
N MET A 104 -10.24 2.28 0.80
CA MET A 104 -10.32 3.66 1.31
C MET A 104 -9.21 4.54 0.73
N MET A 105 -7.99 3.99 0.65
CA MET A 105 -6.84 4.61 0.01
C MET A 105 -7.14 4.90 -1.46
N PHE A 106 -7.77 4.00 -2.21
CA PHE A 106 -8.10 4.23 -3.61
C PHE A 106 -8.99 5.46 -3.83
N VAL A 107 -10.04 5.61 -3.01
CA VAL A 107 -10.94 6.78 -3.02
C VAL A 107 -10.15 8.07 -2.87
N HIS A 108 -9.23 8.10 -1.91
CA HIS A 108 -8.37 9.25 -1.67
C HIS A 108 -7.45 9.54 -2.87
N SER A 109 -6.93 8.51 -3.56
CA SER A 109 -6.13 8.67 -4.79
C SER A 109 -6.93 9.32 -5.91
N ALA A 110 -8.12 8.78 -6.15
CA ALA A 110 -8.98 9.24 -7.22
C ALA A 110 -9.37 10.71 -6.98
N SER A 111 -9.71 11.06 -5.75
CA SER A 111 -9.97 12.43 -5.31
C SER A 111 -8.78 13.35 -5.57
N LEU A 112 -7.57 12.97 -5.13
CA LEU A 112 -6.36 13.76 -5.30
C LEU A 112 -6.01 13.98 -6.77
N ARG A 113 -6.08 12.94 -7.60
CA ARG A 113 -5.82 13.02 -9.05
C ARG A 113 -6.70 14.07 -9.72
N TRP A 114 -8.01 14.04 -9.44
CA TRP A 114 -8.95 15.01 -10.01
C TRP A 114 -8.87 16.39 -9.37
N ALA A 115 -8.37 16.50 -8.14
CA ALA A 115 -8.06 17.79 -7.52
C ALA A 115 -6.84 18.44 -8.19
N LEU A 116 -5.76 17.67 -8.43
CA LEU A 116 -4.57 18.15 -9.14
C LEU A 116 -4.86 18.51 -10.59
N TYR A 117 -5.75 17.77 -11.24
CA TYR A 117 -6.24 18.09 -12.58
C TYR A 117 -6.84 19.50 -12.64
N ARG A 118 -7.73 19.83 -11.70
CA ARG A 118 -8.36 21.16 -11.60
C ARG A 118 -7.40 22.28 -11.19
N GLU A 119 -6.24 21.93 -10.67
CA GLU A 119 -5.16 22.87 -10.35
C GLU A 119 -4.18 23.03 -11.52
N GLU A 120 -4.39 22.35 -12.66
CA GLU A 120 -3.44 22.30 -13.79
C GLU A 120 -2.05 21.76 -13.39
N ARG A 121 -1.99 20.97 -12.32
CA ARG A 121 -0.76 20.41 -11.73
C ARG A 121 -0.66 18.90 -11.89
N LEU A 122 -1.58 18.30 -12.66
CA LEU A 122 -1.55 16.88 -12.96
C LEU A 122 -0.52 16.59 -14.07
N GLU A 123 0.72 16.31 -13.68
CA GLU A 123 1.77 15.94 -14.64
C GLU A 123 1.71 14.46 -15.06
N TYR A 124 1.25 13.59 -14.16
CA TYR A 124 1.23 12.13 -14.36
C TYR A 124 -0.11 11.55 -13.87
N ASN A 125 -0.58 10.48 -14.51
CA ASN A 125 -1.78 9.76 -14.07
C ASN A 125 -1.58 9.17 -12.66
N THR A 126 -0.48 8.43 -12.48
CA THR A 126 -0.04 7.95 -11.16
C THR A 126 0.70 9.06 -10.42
N ASN A 127 0.09 9.58 -9.35
CA ASN A 127 0.68 10.62 -8.50
C ASN A 127 1.25 10.02 -7.23
N ILE A 128 2.38 10.55 -6.79
CA ILE A 128 2.99 10.16 -5.53
C ILE A 128 2.27 10.88 -4.39
N ARG A 129 1.28 10.22 -3.79
CA ARG A 129 0.37 10.81 -2.80
C ARG A 129 1.08 11.45 -1.61
N LEU A 130 2.17 10.86 -1.12
CA LEU A 130 2.89 11.41 0.04
C LEU A 130 3.55 12.76 -0.27
N PHE A 131 3.97 12.97 -1.53
CA PHE A 131 4.70 14.17 -1.96
C PHE A 131 3.87 15.11 -2.82
N THR A 132 2.62 14.75 -3.12
CA THR A 132 1.70 15.58 -3.92
C THR A 132 0.50 15.97 -3.08
N SER A 133 0.14 17.25 -3.14
CA SER A 133 -0.99 17.80 -2.42
C SER A 133 -1.67 18.91 -3.21
N SER A 134 -2.97 19.03 -2.99
CA SER A 134 -3.81 20.11 -3.49
C SER A 134 -3.73 21.29 -2.53
N LYS A 135 -3.63 22.51 -3.08
CA LYS A 135 -3.68 23.76 -2.31
C LYS A 135 -5.11 24.25 -2.09
N ARG A 136 -6.04 23.88 -2.99
CA ARG A 136 -7.43 24.38 -2.99
C ARG A 136 -8.42 23.41 -2.36
N PHE A 137 -8.13 22.11 -2.34
CA PHE A 137 -9.04 21.09 -1.80
C PHE A 137 -8.54 20.59 -0.44
N GLY A 138 -9.25 20.97 0.62
CA GLY A 138 -8.95 20.60 2.01
C GLY A 138 -8.63 19.11 2.23
N PRO A 139 -9.48 18.16 1.78
CA PRO A 139 -9.24 16.72 1.98
C PRO A 139 -7.93 16.21 1.37
N ASN A 140 -7.40 16.91 0.36
CA ASN A 140 -6.22 16.53 -0.39
C ASN A 140 -4.99 17.40 -0.03
N SER A 141 -5.05 18.12 1.09
CA SER A 141 -3.95 18.93 1.59
C SER A 141 -2.83 18.05 2.17
N TRP A 142 -1.60 18.57 2.19
CA TRP A 142 -0.43 17.82 2.65
C TRP A 142 -0.58 17.29 4.10
N TYR A 143 -1.21 18.07 4.99
CA TYR A 143 -1.42 17.68 6.38
C TYR A 143 -2.47 16.56 6.49
N ILE A 144 -3.51 16.54 5.66
CA ILE A 144 -4.47 15.44 5.62
C ILE A 144 -3.82 14.17 5.06
N ASN A 145 -2.93 14.28 4.07
CA ASN A 145 -2.15 13.14 3.59
C ASN A 145 -1.26 12.57 4.70
N LEU A 146 -0.65 13.42 5.51
CA LEU A 146 0.14 12.99 6.68
C LEU A 146 -0.74 12.30 7.74
N VAL A 147 -1.93 12.85 8.03
CA VAL A 147 -2.90 12.21 8.93
C VAL A 147 -3.36 10.86 8.38
N ALA A 148 -3.66 10.75 7.08
CA ALA A 148 -4.05 9.49 6.46
C ALA A 148 -2.94 8.43 6.57
N LEU A 149 -1.67 8.83 6.41
CA LEU A 149 -0.52 7.96 6.63
C LEU A 149 -0.40 7.56 8.11
N ALA A 150 -0.52 8.50 9.05
CA ALA A 150 -0.47 8.20 10.48
C ALA A 150 -1.58 7.22 10.90
N CYS A 151 -2.80 7.40 10.40
CA CYS A 151 -3.91 6.48 10.62
C CYS A 151 -3.65 5.09 10.01
N LEU A 152 -2.99 5.02 8.84
CA LEU A 152 -2.58 3.74 8.23
C LEU A 152 -1.57 3.00 9.10
N ILE A 153 -0.55 3.71 9.59
CA ILE A 153 0.49 3.18 10.48
C ILE A 153 -0.15 2.68 11.77
N LEU A 154 -1.03 3.48 12.37
CA LEU A 154 -1.73 3.12 13.60
C LEU A 154 -2.58 1.86 13.42
N THR A 155 -3.31 1.72 12.30
CA THR A 155 -4.10 0.53 11.98
C THR A 155 -3.22 -0.72 11.92
N TYR A 156 -2.11 -0.69 11.19
CA TYR A 156 -1.24 -1.87 11.07
C TYR A 156 -0.47 -2.17 12.36
N ALA A 157 0.02 -1.15 13.05
CA ALA A 157 0.68 -1.33 14.34
C ALA A 157 -0.25 -1.95 15.39
N SER A 158 -1.47 -1.45 15.47
CA SER A 158 -2.48 -1.96 16.39
C SER A 158 -2.90 -3.39 16.04
N SER A 159 -2.99 -3.74 14.75
CA SER A 159 -3.22 -5.11 14.29
C SER A 159 -2.12 -6.07 14.75
N SER A 160 -0.84 -5.65 14.68
CA SER A 160 0.29 -6.49 15.10
C SER A 160 0.30 -6.82 16.60
N VAL A 161 -0.29 -5.97 17.45
CA VAL A 161 -0.37 -6.19 18.91
C VAL A 161 -1.79 -6.52 19.38
N LEU A 162 -2.70 -6.84 18.45
CA LEU A 162 -4.10 -7.11 18.77
C LEU A 162 -4.28 -8.45 19.50
N LEU A 163 -3.58 -9.48 19.02
CA LEU A 163 -3.59 -10.83 19.56
C LEU A 163 -2.27 -11.07 20.28
N VAL A 164 -2.29 -11.09 21.61
CA VAL A 164 -1.09 -11.27 22.43
C VAL A 164 -1.22 -12.56 23.24
N SER A 165 -0.23 -13.45 23.14
CA SER A 165 -0.18 -14.65 23.96
C SER A 165 0.17 -14.31 25.42
N ASN A 166 -0.69 -14.69 26.37
CA ASN A 166 -0.40 -14.61 27.80
C ASN A 166 0.42 -15.84 28.21
N GLN A 167 1.63 -15.62 28.73
CA GLN A 167 2.51 -16.67 29.27
C GLN A 167 2.36 -16.85 30.78
N ALA A 168 1.23 -16.46 31.37
CA ALA A 168 0.93 -16.82 32.74
C ALA A 168 0.95 -18.36 32.87
N TYR A 169 1.99 -18.87 33.52
CA TYR A 169 2.21 -20.26 33.88
C TYR A 169 1.15 -20.67 34.92
N MET A 170 -0.11 -20.78 34.50
CA MET A 170 -1.16 -21.39 35.30
C MET A 170 -0.95 -22.91 35.19
N GLY A 171 -0.06 -23.43 36.04
CA GLY A 171 0.10 -24.86 36.23
C GLY A 171 -1.24 -25.43 36.67
N ASN A 172 -1.95 -26.09 35.75
CA ASN A 172 -3.08 -26.91 36.12
C ASN A 172 -2.55 -28.13 36.89
N GLU A 173 -3.32 -28.64 37.86
CA GLU A 173 -2.94 -29.80 38.70
C GLU A 173 -2.62 -31.08 37.87
N ASN A 174 -2.96 -31.07 36.58
CA ASN A 174 -2.69 -32.14 35.61
C ASN A 174 -1.46 -31.91 34.71
N GLY A 175 -0.63 -30.90 34.97
CA GLY A 175 0.65 -30.69 34.26
C GLY A 175 0.54 -30.21 32.81
N GLY A 176 -0.65 -29.81 32.35
CA GLY A 176 -0.85 -29.21 31.02
C GLY A 176 -0.58 -27.70 31.04
N VAL A 177 0.45 -27.25 30.31
CA VAL A 177 0.71 -25.82 30.08
C VAL A 177 -0.28 -25.32 29.03
N PHE A 178 -1.23 -24.48 29.44
CA PHE A 178 -2.16 -23.80 28.52
C PHE A 178 -1.77 -22.33 28.38
N PHE A 179 -1.56 -21.89 27.14
CA PHE A 179 -1.33 -20.48 26.81
C PHE A 179 -2.69 -19.82 26.56
N GLU A 180 -3.11 -18.88 27.40
CA GLU A 180 -4.33 -18.11 27.14
C GLU A 180 -4.04 -16.97 26.15
N LEU A 181 -4.80 -16.89 25.06
CA LEU A 181 -4.69 -15.77 24.13
C LEU A 181 -5.45 -14.57 24.70
N MET A 182 -4.83 -13.40 24.74
CA MET A 182 -5.49 -12.16 25.15
C MET A 182 -5.68 -11.22 23.97
N ILE A 183 -6.91 -10.74 23.79
CA ILE A 183 -7.19 -9.61 22.89
C ILE A 183 -6.85 -8.32 23.62
N ASN A 184 -5.91 -7.53 23.12
CA ASN A 184 -5.52 -6.26 23.72
C ASN A 184 -6.58 -5.18 23.44
N ALA A 185 -7.25 -4.70 24.50
CA ALA A 185 -8.31 -3.71 24.39
C ALA A 185 -7.80 -2.35 23.89
N THR A 186 -6.59 -1.93 24.30
CA THR A 186 -5.96 -0.68 23.84
C THR A 186 -5.63 -0.76 22.34
N ALA A 187 -5.10 -1.90 21.90
CA ALA A 187 -4.85 -2.16 20.49
C ALA A 187 -6.15 -2.12 19.68
N LEU A 188 -7.23 -2.69 20.21
CA LEU A 188 -8.54 -2.68 19.55
C LEU A 188 -9.12 -1.26 19.42
N ILE A 189 -8.96 -0.41 20.44
CA ILE A 189 -9.33 1.01 20.36
C ILE A 189 -8.45 1.74 19.33
N ALA A 190 -7.14 1.56 19.38
CA ALA A 190 -6.19 2.20 18.47
C ALA A 190 -6.43 1.78 17.00
N LEU A 191 -6.73 0.51 16.76
CA LEU A 191 -7.15 -0.02 15.45
C LEU A 191 -8.44 0.66 14.98
N GLY A 192 -9.42 0.79 15.88
CA GLY A 192 -10.68 1.49 15.61
C GLY A 192 -10.48 2.96 15.23
N LEU A 193 -9.61 3.68 15.95
CA LEU A 193 -9.26 5.08 15.66
C LEU A 193 -8.51 5.24 14.32
N GLY A 194 -7.57 4.34 14.02
CA GLY A 194 -6.86 4.33 12.75
C GLY A 194 -7.82 4.14 11.56
N LEU A 195 -8.70 3.15 11.64
CA LEU A 195 -9.72 2.90 10.63
C LEU A 195 -10.73 4.05 10.54
N ALA A 196 -11.15 4.63 11.68
CA ALA A 196 -12.07 5.77 11.71
C ALA A 196 -11.49 6.96 10.96
N GLY A 197 -10.21 7.29 11.20
CA GLY A 197 -9.53 8.39 10.54
C GLY A 197 -9.45 8.20 9.03
N GLN A 198 -9.11 7.00 8.56
CA GLN A 198 -9.08 6.69 7.14
C GLN A 198 -10.46 6.74 6.50
N ALA A 199 -11.46 6.17 7.16
CA ALA A 199 -12.84 6.19 6.70
C ALA A 199 -13.39 7.62 6.64
N ALA A 200 -13.12 8.45 7.65
CA ALA A 200 -13.53 9.85 7.68
C ALA A 200 -12.93 10.64 6.52
N ILE A 201 -11.64 10.47 6.22
CA ILE A 201 -10.98 11.11 5.07
C ILE A 201 -11.58 10.62 3.75
N ALA A 202 -11.79 9.31 3.60
CA ALA A 202 -12.39 8.74 2.40
C ALA A 202 -13.84 9.22 2.18
N VAL A 203 -14.66 9.29 3.24
CA VAL A 203 -16.00 9.86 3.22
C VAL A 203 -15.94 11.35 2.86
N TRP A 204 -15.02 12.10 3.46
CA TRP A 204 -14.87 13.52 3.15
C TRP A 204 -14.48 13.77 1.68
N CYS A 205 -13.60 12.93 1.13
CA CYS A 205 -13.28 12.90 -0.30
C CYS A 205 -14.50 12.56 -1.15
N LEU A 206 -15.28 11.55 -0.79
CA LEU A 206 -16.50 11.17 -1.51
C LEU A 206 -17.53 12.30 -1.51
N VAL A 207 -17.84 12.88 -0.35
CA VAL A 207 -18.84 13.94 -0.22
C VAL A 207 -18.41 15.21 -0.94
N SER A 208 -17.14 15.61 -0.80
CA SER A 208 -16.64 16.87 -1.38
C SER A 208 -16.39 16.79 -2.88
N CYS A 209 -16.03 15.60 -3.40
CA CYS A 209 -15.62 15.44 -4.80
C CYS A 209 -16.56 14.55 -5.62
N GLN A 210 -17.70 14.09 -5.08
CA GLN A 210 -18.58 13.12 -5.76
C GLN A 210 -18.97 13.54 -7.18
N LYS A 211 -19.37 14.80 -7.34
CA LYS A 211 -19.80 15.38 -8.63
C LYS A 211 -18.63 15.80 -9.51
N SER A 212 -17.43 15.89 -8.92
CA SER A 212 -16.24 16.45 -9.56
C SER A 212 -15.25 15.38 -10.02
N ILE A 213 -15.50 14.10 -9.72
CA ILE A 213 -14.74 12.94 -10.21
C ILE A 213 -15.44 12.40 -11.47
N PRO A 214 -14.94 12.72 -12.67
CA PRO A 214 -15.57 12.29 -13.93
C PRO A 214 -15.34 10.81 -14.26
N THR A 215 -14.24 10.19 -13.81
CA THR A 215 -14.05 8.73 -13.91
C THR A 215 -13.34 8.16 -12.69
N TRP A 216 -13.75 6.96 -12.30
CA TRP A 216 -13.14 6.14 -11.25
C TRP A 216 -12.13 5.13 -11.81
N SER A 217 -11.88 5.15 -13.12
CA SER A 217 -10.89 4.29 -13.75
C SER A 217 -9.47 4.74 -13.41
N SER A 218 -8.59 3.76 -13.15
CA SER A 218 -7.15 4.01 -12.98
C SER A 218 -6.40 4.05 -14.30
N ASN A 219 -7.07 3.74 -15.41
CA ASN A 219 -6.45 3.68 -16.72
C ASN A 219 -6.03 5.09 -17.18
N PRO A 220 -4.75 5.31 -17.54
CA PRO A 220 -4.28 6.61 -18.00
C PRO A 220 -4.98 7.08 -19.28
N LEU A 221 -5.35 6.16 -20.18
CA LEU A 221 -6.02 6.50 -21.44
C LEU A 221 -7.46 6.97 -21.23
N ASN A 222 -8.18 6.34 -20.31
CA ASN A 222 -9.52 6.79 -19.95
C ASN A 222 -9.47 8.16 -19.25
N THR A 223 -8.49 8.35 -18.36
CA THR A 223 -8.24 9.66 -17.72
C THR A 223 -7.92 10.74 -18.75
N ALA A 224 -7.08 10.44 -19.74
CA ALA A 224 -6.74 11.36 -20.83
C ALA A 224 -7.94 11.66 -21.74
N SER A 225 -8.73 10.65 -22.10
CA SER A 225 -9.96 10.81 -22.90
C SER A 225 -10.97 11.71 -22.21
N VAL A 226 -11.24 11.48 -20.93
CA VAL A 226 -12.13 12.32 -20.12
C VAL A 226 -11.65 13.78 -20.08
N ALA A 227 -10.34 13.97 -19.98
CA ALA A 227 -9.75 15.29 -19.88
C ALA A 227 -9.70 16.02 -21.23
N LEU A 228 -9.58 15.28 -22.35
CA LEU A 228 -9.79 15.79 -23.71
C LEU A 228 -11.25 16.24 -23.91
N HIS A 229 -12.22 15.43 -23.50
CA HIS A 229 -13.65 15.76 -23.60
C HIS A 229 -14.06 17.01 -22.81
N LYS A 230 -13.35 17.32 -21.72
CA LYS A 230 -13.57 18.55 -20.94
C LYS A 230 -12.94 19.80 -21.58
N GLY A 231 -12.11 19.64 -22.60
CA GLY A 231 -11.45 20.74 -23.31
C GLY A 231 -10.19 21.28 -22.65
N ASP A 232 -9.73 20.71 -21.53
CA ASP A 232 -8.53 21.20 -20.82
C ASP A 232 -7.23 20.60 -21.41
N LEU A 233 -7.33 19.50 -22.17
CA LEU A 233 -6.23 18.95 -22.95
C LEU A 233 -6.43 19.28 -24.42
N VAL A 234 -5.39 19.86 -25.04
CA VAL A 234 -5.36 20.11 -26.47
C VAL A 234 -4.56 19.02 -27.16
N HIS A 235 -5.19 18.35 -28.13
CA HIS A 235 -4.48 17.39 -28.97
C HIS A 235 -3.33 18.09 -29.70
N ARG A 236 -2.12 17.53 -29.58
CA ARG A 236 -0.94 18.01 -30.32
C ARG A 236 -0.62 17.01 -31.43
N PRO A 237 -0.82 17.37 -32.71
CA PRO A 237 -0.56 16.45 -33.82
C PRO A 237 0.90 16.02 -33.82
N GLY A 238 1.16 14.79 -34.27
CA GLY A 238 2.50 14.20 -34.32
C GLY A 238 3.11 13.84 -32.95
N ARG A 239 2.40 14.03 -31.82
CA ARG A 239 2.98 13.83 -30.48
C ARG A 239 2.64 12.50 -29.79
N CYS A 240 1.73 11.72 -30.35
CA CYS A 240 1.14 10.54 -29.71
C CYS A 240 2.18 9.47 -29.32
N MET A 241 3.27 9.37 -30.08
CA MET A 241 4.30 8.32 -29.93
C MET A 241 5.60 8.78 -29.29
N LEU A 242 5.68 10.06 -28.88
CA LEU A 242 6.86 10.57 -28.20
C LEU A 242 6.93 10.04 -26.76
N SER A 243 8.14 9.71 -26.33
CA SER A 243 8.35 9.23 -24.96
C SER A 243 8.17 10.36 -23.94
N VAL A 244 7.88 10.00 -22.68
CA VAL A 244 7.78 10.98 -21.58
C VAL A 244 9.09 11.76 -21.38
N HIS A 245 10.24 11.17 -21.74
CA HIS A 245 11.55 11.83 -21.73
C HIS A 245 11.68 12.96 -22.73
N GLN A 246 10.86 12.95 -23.78
CA GLN A 246 10.82 13.95 -24.84
C GLN A 246 9.72 14.98 -24.59
N ARG A 247 9.23 15.14 -23.34
CA ARG A 247 8.14 16.06 -22.98
C ARG A 247 8.41 17.53 -23.31
N THR A 248 9.66 17.93 -23.47
CA THR A 248 10.06 19.29 -23.85
C THR A 248 10.37 19.42 -25.34
N MET A 249 10.48 18.31 -26.07
CA MET A 249 10.74 18.34 -27.52
C MET A 249 9.49 18.80 -28.29
N PRO A 250 9.68 19.52 -29.41
CA PRO A 250 8.58 19.90 -30.28
C PRO A 250 7.86 18.65 -30.82
N SER A 251 6.60 18.82 -31.24
CA SER A 251 5.85 17.75 -31.85
C SER A 251 6.54 17.29 -33.14
N GLN A 252 6.85 16.00 -33.22
CA GLN A 252 7.44 15.37 -34.38
C GLN A 252 6.91 13.95 -34.47
N GLU A 253 6.47 13.56 -35.67
CA GLU A 253 6.11 12.18 -35.97
C GLU A 253 7.28 11.25 -35.65
N ALA A 254 7.08 10.39 -34.66
CA ALA A 254 8.08 9.46 -34.19
C ALA A 254 7.47 8.07 -34.13
N TYR A 255 8.29 7.06 -34.43
CA TYR A 255 7.94 5.70 -34.07
C TYR A 255 8.17 5.51 -32.57
N PRO A 256 7.29 4.74 -31.89
CA PRO A 256 7.46 4.49 -30.48
C PRO A 256 8.77 3.75 -30.22
N GLY A 257 9.51 4.23 -29.21
CA GLY A 257 10.77 3.64 -28.82
C GLY A 257 10.63 2.19 -28.35
N LYS A 258 11.62 1.34 -28.63
CA LYS A 258 11.64 -0.07 -28.19
C LYS A 258 11.62 -0.22 -26.65
N ARG A 259 12.15 0.77 -25.93
CA ARG A 259 12.10 0.89 -24.47
C ARG A 259 11.97 2.37 -24.10
N GLN A 260 11.14 2.69 -23.10
CA GLN A 260 11.23 4.00 -22.46
C GLN A 260 12.53 4.08 -21.65
N GLY A 261 13.10 5.28 -21.56
CA GLY A 261 14.24 5.54 -20.67
C GLY A 261 13.86 5.29 -19.21
N SER A 262 14.87 5.19 -18.35
CA SER A 262 14.66 4.88 -16.94
C SER A 262 13.77 5.92 -16.25
N MET A 263 12.85 5.45 -15.40
CA MET A 263 11.99 6.31 -14.59
C MET A 263 12.76 7.30 -13.70
N PHE A 264 14.02 7.01 -13.36
CA PHE A 264 14.93 7.93 -12.64
C PHE A 264 15.22 9.24 -13.39
N GLN A 265 15.05 9.26 -14.70
CA GLN A 265 15.24 10.45 -15.54
C GLN A 265 13.95 11.26 -15.66
N VAL A 266 12.78 10.62 -15.52
CA VAL A 266 11.47 11.28 -15.62
C VAL A 266 11.08 11.94 -14.31
N GLN A 267 11.19 11.21 -13.20
CA GLN A 267 10.77 11.69 -11.89
C GLN A 267 11.95 11.67 -10.92
N HIS A 268 12.41 12.87 -10.53
CA HIS A 268 13.48 13.01 -9.52
C HIS A 268 13.09 12.42 -8.16
N ILE A 269 11.80 12.45 -7.82
CA ILE A 269 11.25 11.89 -6.57
C ILE A 269 11.55 10.39 -6.44
N VAL A 270 11.56 9.65 -7.54
CA VAL A 270 11.85 8.21 -7.55
C VAL A 270 13.27 7.91 -7.02
N ARG A 271 14.23 8.80 -7.24
CA ARG A 271 15.60 8.65 -6.69
C ARG A 271 15.59 8.75 -5.17
N TYR A 272 14.85 9.72 -4.62
CA TYR A 272 14.70 9.87 -3.17
C TYR A 272 13.96 8.70 -2.56
N ILE A 273 12.92 8.20 -3.24
CA ILE A 273 12.20 6.99 -2.81
C ILE A 273 13.13 5.79 -2.77
N LEU A 274 13.92 5.57 -3.82
CA LEU A 274 14.84 4.43 -3.85
C LEU A 274 15.93 4.55 -2.79
N ALA A 275 16.51 5.75 -2.63
CA ALA A 275 17.49 6.02 -1.58
C ALA A 275 16.88 5.80 -0.19
N LEU A 276 15.64 6.22 0.02
CA LEU A 276 14.88 5.95 1.24
C LEU A 276 14.77 4.43 1.43
N ILE A 277 14.21 3.68 0.48
CA ILE A 277 14.04 2.21 0.58
C ILE A 277 15.35 1.51 0.97
N TRP A 278 16.48 1.84 0.31
CA TRP A 278 17.77 1.25 0.65
C TRP A 278 18.28 1.68 2.01
N SER A 279 18.11 2.95 2.39
CA SER A 279 18.48 3.42 3.73
C SER A 279 17.68 2.71 4.83
N LEU A 280 16.39 2.44 4.58
CA LEU A 280 15.54 1.71 5.53
C LEU A 280 15.89 0.23 5.57
N ALA A 281 16.27 -0.38 4.45
CA ALA A 281 16.78 -1.76 4.43
C ALA A 281 18.09 -1.87 5.22
N LEU A 282 19.02 -0.92 5.04
CA LEU A 282 20.26 -0.87 5.83
C LEU A 282 19.99 -0.65 7.31
N LEU A 283 19.05 0.24 7.65
CA LEU A 283 18.65 0.49 9.03
C LEU A 283 18.00 -0.75 9.66
N ALA A 284 17.15 -1.46 8.92
CA ALA A 284 16.51 -2.70 9.36
C ALA A 284 17.52 -3.84 9.61
N ILE A 285 18.67 -3.83 8.92
CA ILE A 285 19.78 -4.77 9.18
C ILE A 285 20.65 -4.28 10.35
N ALA A 286 20.96 -2.98 10.38
CA ALA A 286 21.81 -2.38 11.39
C ALA A 286 21.18 -2.45 12.80
N TRP A 287 19.86 -2.32 12.90
CA TRP A 287 19.16 -2.28 14.18
C TRP A 287 19.23 -3.59 14.98
N PRO A 288 18.94 -4.78 14.42
CA PRO A 288 19.19 -6.06 15.09
C PRO A 288 20.65 -6.27 15.47
N ILE A 289 21.60 -5.83 14.64
CA ILE A 289 23.04 -5.91 14.93
C ILE A 289 23.39 -5.00 16.12
N ALA A 290 22.87 -3.77 16.15
CA ALA A 290 23.04 -2.84 17.26
C ALA A 290 22.46 -3.43 18.56
N ILE A 291 21.24 -3.98 18.52
CA ILE A 291 20.64 -4.65 19.68
C ILE A 291 21.49 -5.85 20.12
N ALA A 292 21.94 -6.69 19.19
CA ALA A 292 22.76 -7.86 19.49
C ALA A 292 24.11 -7.47 20.12
N THR A 293 24.75 -6.41 19.63
CA THR A 293 26.04 -5.93 20.14
C THR A 293 25.92 -5.28 21.52
N VAL A 294 24.90 -4.43 21.73
CA VAL A 294 24.61 -3.85 23.05
C VAL A 294 24.21 -4.94 24.05
N SER A 295 23.37 -5.89 23.64
CA SER A 295 23.00 -7.04 24.47
C SER A 295 24.24 -7.84 24.89
N ARG A 296 25.14 -8.12 23.94
CA ARG A 296 26.40 -8.83 24.20
C ARG A 296 27.35 -8.05 25.11
N SER A 297 27.44 -6.72 24.99
CA SER A 297 28.33 -5.93 25.85
C SER A 297 27.85 -5.92 27.31
N ILE A 298 26.55 -5.73 27.53
CA ILE A 298 25.95 -5.76 28.87
C ILE A 298 26.11 -7.14 29.52
N GLY A 299 25.92 -8.22 28.75
CA GLY A 299 26.11 -9.58 29.23
C GLY A 299 27.56 -9.92 29.60
N ASN A 300 28.53 -9.33 28.91
CA ASN A 300 29.96 -9.53 29.19
C ASN A 300 30.45 -8.79 30.44
N ASP A 301 29.93 -7.58 30.73
CA ASP A 301 30.34 -6.81 31.92
C ASP A 301 29.83 -7.45 33.24
N SER A 302 28.82 -8.30 33.14
CA SER A 302 28.24 -9.05 34.26
C SER A 302 29.09 -10.25 34.72
N TYR A 303 30.23 -10.51 34.07
CA TYR A 303 31.05 -11.72 34.25
C TYR A 303 31.96 -11.72 35.50
N LEU A 304 32.04 -10.61 36.25
CA LEU A 304 32.88 -10.53 37.45
C LEU A 304 32.27 -11.18 38.72
N GLY A 305 31.12 -11.85 38.62
CA GLY A 305 30.30 -12.18 39.80
C GLY A 305 30.02 -13.64 40.16
N GLN A 306 29.84 -14.60 39.23
CA GLN A 306 29.36 -15.95 39.60
C GLN A 306 29.61 -16.98 38.50
N GLY A 307 30.26 -18.09 38.87
CA GLY A 307 30.71 -19.15 37.96
C GLY A 307 29.65 -20.19 37.58
N PHE A 308 29.99 -20.92 36.52
CA PHE A 308 29.42 -22.22 36.08
C PHE A 308 28.08 -22.28 35.31
N GLU A 309 27.66 -21.24 34.58
CA GLU A 309 26.59 -21.40 33.57
C GLU A 309 27.07 -21.08 32.14
N ASN A 310 26.67 -21.94 31.19
CA ASN A 310 27.00 -21.80 29.76
C ASN A 310 26.37 -20.53 29.15
N PRO A 311 27.03 -19.86 28.20
CA PRO A 311 26.49 -18.67 27.55
C PRO A 311 25.26 -19.00 26.69
N CYS A 312 24.07 -18.62 27.16
CA CYS A 312 22.82 -18.73 26.41
C CYS A 312 22.42 -17.32 25.90
N TRP A 313 22.75 -16.99 24.66
CA TRP A 313 22.32 -15.74 24.01
C TRP A 313 21.05 -15.99 23.19
N LYS A 314 19.98 -15.20 23.43
CA LYS A 314 18.72 -15.23 22.67
C LYS A 314 18.13 -13.82 22.58
N LEU A 315 17.71 -13.39 21.38
CA LEU A 315 16.95 -12.15 21.18
C LEU A 315 15.44 -12.44 21.34
N ARG A 316 14.74 -11.79 22.27
CA ARG A 316 13.32 -12.10 22.58
C ARG A 316 12.54 -10.86 23.04
N PHE A 317 11.28 -10.72 22.57
CA PHE A 317 10.32 -9.72 23.04
C PHE A 317 9.26 -10.40 23.91
N ASP A 318 9.33 -10.20 25.24
CA ASP A 318 8.37 -10.77 26.19
C ASP A 318 7.53 -9.70 26.88
N TRP A 319 6.27 -10.04 27.10
CA TRP A 319 5.36 -9.20 27.87
C TRP A 319 5.71 -9.27 29.37
N GLU A 320 6.00 -10.47 29.88
CA GLU A 320 6.34 -10.72 31.28
C GLU A 320 7.84 -10.99 31.48
N LYS A 321 8.37 -10.65 32.65
CA LYS A 321 9.75 -10.88 33.05
C LYS A 321 9.88 -12.36 33.44
N SER A 322 10.65 -13.11 32.66
CA SER A 322 10.97 -14.49 32.99
C SER A 322 12.08 -14.55 34.02
N ASP A 323 11.77 -14.99 35.24
CA ASP A 323 12.77 -15.19 36.30
C ASP A 323 13.69 -16.41 36.07
N TRP A 324 13.36 -17.29 35.10
CA TRP A 324 14.02 -18.59 34.90
C TRP A 324 14.69 -18.74 33.52
N ALA A 325 14.52 -17.78 32.61
CA ALA A 325 15.30 -17.70 31.39
C ALA A 325 16.63 -17.03 31.73
N CYS A 326 17.76 -17.67 31.40
CA CYS A 326 19.12 -17.16 31.55
C CYS A 326 19.20 -15.61 31.49
N SER A 327 19.23 -14.96 32.66
CA SER A 327 18.82 -13.56 32.87
C SER A 327 19.82 -12.52 32.33
N ARG A 328 20.85 -12.96 31.60
CA ARG A 328 22.04 -12.15 31.32
C ARG A 328 22.23 -11.71 29.88
N ASN A 329 21.44 -12.17 28.91
CA ASN A 329 21.74 -11.94 27.48
C ASN A 329 20.50 -11.79 26.56
N PHE A 330 19.41 -11.21 27.06
CA PHE A 330 18.28 -10.79 26.23
C PHE A 330 17.87 -9.35 26.57
N VAL A 331 17.51 -8.56 25.57
CA VAL A 331 16.85 -7.26 25.79
C VAL A 331 15.35 -7.54 25.78
N THR A 332 14.77 -7.77 26.96
CA THR A 332 13.32 -7.80 27.11
C THR A 332 12.82 -6.36 27.21
N LEU A 333 12.09 -5.94 26.19
CA LEU A 333 11.18 -4.82 26.33
C LEU A 333 9.91 -5.38 26.97
N SER A 334 9.96 -5.56 28.29
CA SER A 334 8.78 -5.90 29.06
C SER A 334 7.84 -4.70 29.06
N MET A 335 6.64 -4.95 28.53
CA MET A 335 5.57 -3.97 28.41
C MET A 335 4.37 -4.39 29.27
N SER A 336 4.57 -5.36 30.18
CA SER A 336 3.61 -5.73 31.21
C SER A 336 3.89 -4.98 32.52
N PRO A 337 2.86 -4.40 33.15
CA PRO A 337 3.01 -3.72 34.43
C PRO A 337 3.35 -4.65 35.60
N THR A 338 3.19 -5.96 35.46
CA THR A 338 3.65 -6.95 36.45
C THR A 338 5.14 -7.28 36.36
N ALA A 339 5.81 -6.85 35.28
CA ALA A 339 7.16 -7.25 34.95
C ALA A 339 8.15 -6.07 34.90
N ASN A 340 7.65 -4.84 35.01
CA ASN A 340 8.42 -3.63 35.22
C ASN A 340 8.85 -3.49 36.70
N ASP A 341 9.58 -4.48 37.21
CA ASP A 341 10.04 -4.60 38.61
C ASP A 341 11.21 -3.67 38.99
N HIS A 342 11.38 -2.53 38.32
CA HIS A 342 12.54 -1.68 38.61
C HIS A 342 12.45 -0.94 39.97
N ASN A 343 11.31 -0.98 40.66
CA ASN A 343 11.22 -0.65 42.10
C ASN A 343 9.85 -1.08 42.66
N PRO A 344 9.78 -1.95 43.70
CA PRO A 344 8.50 -2.36 44.31
C PRO A 344 7.73 -1.21 45.01
N SER A 345 8.32 -0.02 45.09
CA SER A 345 7.71 1.14 45.78
C SER A 345 7.02 2.17 44.85
N SER A 346 7.11 2.03 43.52
CA SER A 346 6.31 2.85 42.59
C SER A 346 6.41 2.29 41.16
N PRO A 347 5.31 1.83 40.53
CA PRO A 347 5.32 1.62 39.08
C PRO A 347 5.56 2.97 38.40
N ALA A 348 6.65 3.08 37.63
CA ALA A 348 7.03 4.34 36.97
C ALA A 348 5.96 4.84 35.97
N PHE A 349 5.11 3.94 35.46
CA PHE A 349 4.02 4.24 34.53
C PHE A 349 2.74 3.49 34.89
N SER A 350 1.58 4.05 34.54
CA SER A 350 0.31 3.34 34.64
C SER A 350 0.16 2.31 33.51
N TYR A 351 -0.59 1.23 33.75
CA TYR A 351 -0.87 0.18 32.75
C TYR A 351 -1.26 0.76 31.37
N GLY A 352 -2.18 1.74 31.35
CA GLY A 352 -2.65 2.36 30.12
C GLY A 352 -1.54 3.15 29.40
N ALA A 353 -0.68 3.84 30.15
CA ALA A 353 0.43 4.58 29.56
C ALA A 353 1.45 3.64 28.91
N GLU A 354 1.74 2.50 29.52
CA GLU A 354 2.64 1.48 28.98
C GLU A 354 2.09 0.83 27.69
N ALA A 355 0.79 0.48 27.67
CA ALA A 355 0.15 -0.04 26.46
C ALA A 355 0.18 0.99 25.31
N VAL A 356 -0.01 2.27 25.60
CA VAL A 356 0.12 3.35 24.61
C VAL A 356 1.56 3.49 24.11
N LEU A 357 2.55 3.46 25.00
CA LEU A 357 3.98 3.50 24.64
C LEU A 357 4.37 2.31 23.75
N CYS A 358 3.86 1.11 24.04
CA CYS A 358 4.05 -0.07 23.21
C CYS A 358 3.48 0.14 21.79
N ILE A 359 2.24 0.63 21.69
CA ILE A 359 1.63 0.93 20.38
C ILE A 359 2.45 2.00 19.64
N LEU A 360 2.93 3.04 20.31
CA LEU A 360 3.78 4.07 19.71
C LEU A 360 5.11 3.51 19.20
N PHE A 361 5.74 2.61 19.96
CA PHE A 361 6.96 1.93 19.53
C PHE A 361 6.72 1.07 18.30
N VAL A 362 5.65 0.26 18.29
CA VAL A 362 5.27 -0.56 17.14
C VAL A 362 4.87 0.33 15.95
N CYS A 363 4.23 1.47 16.18
CA CYS A 363 3.97 2.48 15.15
C CYS A 363 5.27 2.99 14.52
N LEU A 364 6.32 3.24 15.30
CA LEU A 364 7.61 3.68 14.76
C LEU A 364 8.22 2.63 13.82
N VAL A 365 8.19 1.36 14.23
CA VAL A 365 8.68 0.24 13.39
C VAL A 365 7.80 0.07 12.14
N GLN A 366 6.48 0.08 12.30
CA GLN A 366 5.53 -0.07 11.19
C GLN A 366 5.54 1.12 10.24
N ALA A 367 5.82 2.34 10.73
CA ALA A 367 5.94 3.53 9.89
C ALA A 367 6.95 3.32 8.76
N LEU A 368 8.09 2.72 9.10
CA LEU A 368 9.13 2.38 8.15
C LEU A 368 8.61 1.50 7.02
N GLN A 369 8.01 0.37 7.39
CA GLN A 369 7.49 -0.61 6.44
C GLN A 369 6.35 -0.05 5.61
N THR A 370 5.41 0.66 6.24
CA THR A 370 4.26 1.27 5.56
C THR A 370 4.72 2.29 4.52
N ILE A 371 5.73 3.11 4.83
CA ILE A 371 6.30 4.07 3.86
C ILE A 371 6.95 3.33 2.69
N VAL A 372 7.75 2.29 2.94
CA VAL A 372 8.39 1.48 1.88
C VAL A 372 7.35 0.83 0.98
N LEU A 373 6.33 0.20 1.55
CA LEU A 373 5.28 -0.48 0.79
C LEU A 373 4.47 0.50 -0.04
N HIS A 374 4.17 1.68 0.51
CA HIS A 374 3.49 2.73 -0.26
C HIS A 374 4.37 3.26 -1.40
N CYS A 375 5.68 3.38 -1.17
CA CYS A 375 6.63 3.71 -2.22
C CYS A 375 6.68 2.64 -3.32
N LEU A 376 6.70 1.35 -2.96
CA LEU A 376 6.67 0.24 -3.92
C LEU A 376 5.35 0.20 -4.72
N GLU A 377 4.23 0.48 -4.06
CA GLU A 377 2.91 0.61 -4.71
C GLU A 377 2.93 1.64 -5.84
N LEU A 378 3.61 2.75 -5.63
CA LEU A 378 3.74 3.79 -6.64
C LEU A 378 4.61 3.33 -7.82
N LEU A 379 5.71 2.63 -7.56
CA LEU A 379 6.58 2.09 -8.62
C LEU A 379 5.82 1.05 -9.46
N VAL A 380 5.04 0.17 -8.82
CA VAL A 380 4.19 -0.81 -9.51
C VAL A 380 3.13 -0.12 -10.35
N ASN A 381 2.44 0.89 -9.81
CA ASN A 381 1.43 1.63 -10.57
C ASN A 381 2.03 2.35 -11.78
N LEU A 382 3.24 2.91 -11.66
CA LEU A 382 3.97 3.51 -12.78
C LEU A 382 4.36 2.48 -13.85
N SER A 383 4.86 1.31 -13.44
CA SER A 383 5.16 0.18 -14.34
C SER A 383 3.91 -0.25 -15.11
N ARG A 384 2.77 -0.36 -14.42
CA ARG A 384 1.50 -0.73 -15.02
C ARG A 384 0.99 0.32 -16.01
N ASP A 385 1.08 1.61 -15.67
CA ASP A 385 0.69 2.69 -16.56
C ASP A 385 1.51 2.65 -17.87
N GLU A 386 2.82 2.35 -17.78
CA GLU A 386 3.66 2.14 -18.97
C GLU A 386 3.20 0.90 -19.77
N GLY A 387 2.92 -0.21 -19.08
CA GLY A 387 2.43 -1.44 -19.71
C GLY A 387 1.13 -1.23 -20.48
N LEU A 388 0.18 -0.50 -19.90
CA LEU A 388 -1.09 -0.13 -20.54
C LEU A 388 -0.87 0.76 -21.76
N TRP A 389 0.02 1.76 -21.67
CA TRP A 389 0.35 2.61 -22.81
C TRP A 389 0.97 1.81 -23.96
N ARG A 390 1.80 0.81 -23.65
CA ARG A 390 2.37 -0.08 -24.67
C ARG A 390 1.34 -1.03 -25.27
N GLN A 391 0.32 -1.45 -24.55
CA GLN A 391 -0.74 -2.28 -25.14
C GLN A 391 -1.54 -1.52 -26.21
N ALA A 392 -1.59 -0.19 -26.15
CA ALA A 392 -2.21 0.62 -27.19
C ALA A 392 -1.43 0.55 -28.52
N TYR A 393 -0.17 0.12 -28.49
CA TYR A 393 0.69 -0.01 -29.67
C TYR A 393 1.42 -1.35 -29.73
N ARG A 394 1.11 -2.17 -30.74
CA ARG A 394 1.96 -3.32 -31.11
C ARG A 394 2.55 -3.05 -32.49
N GLY A 395 3.85 -3.27 -32.67
CA GLY A 395 4.55 -3.13 -33.95
C GLY A 395 4.16 -4.16 -35.03
N THR A 396 3.06 -4.90 -34.81
CA THR A 396 2.41 -5.82 -35.74
C THR A 396 1.12 -5.17 -36.25
N LYS A 397 0.72 -5.45 -37.50
CA LYS A 397 -0.46 -4.86 -38.15
C LYS A 397 -1.79 -5.02 -37.37
N GLU A 398 -1.81 -5.92 -36.38
CA GLU A 398 -2.92 -6.13 -35.46
C GLU A 398 -2.46 -5.76 -34.04
N ALA A 399 -2.53 -4.46 -33.71
CA ALA A 399 -2.57 -4.06 -32.31
C ALA A 399 -4.01 -4.23 -31.85
N PRO A 400 -4.30 -4.98 -30.77
CA PRO A 400 -5.67 -5.21 -30.29
C PRO A 400 -6.39 -3.93 -29.82
N GLY A 401 -5.68 -2.79 -29.81
CA GLY A 401 -6.12 -1.58 -29.15
C GLY A 401 -6.19 -1.77 -27.64
N THR A 402 -6.07 -0.68 -26.90
CA THR A 402 -6.45 -0.70 -25.49
C THR A 402 -7.96 -0.62 -25.40
N GLN A 403 -8.60 -1.72 -25.00
CA GLN A 403 -10.02 -1.69 -24.65
C GLN A 403 -10.22 -0.74 -23.46
N LEU A 404 -10.82 0.42 -23.70
CA LEU A 404 -11.17 1.39 -22.65
C LEU A 404 -12.15 0.82 -21.62
N SER A 405 -12.90 -0.23 -21.97
CA SER A 405 -14.05 -0.75 -21.22
C SER A 405 -13.77 -2.00 -20.38
N THR A 406 -12.54 -2.23 -19.93
CA THR A 406 -12.28 -3.32 -18.98
C THR A 406 -12.50 -2.83 -17.56
N ASN A 407 -13.33 -3.55 -16.78
CA ASN A 407 -13.56 -3.29 -15.35
C ASN A 407 -12.24 -2.98 -14.65
N PRO A 408 -11.97 -1.74 -14.20
CA PRO A 408 -10.65 -1.35 -13.72
C PRO A 408 -10.23 -2.12 -12.48
N PHE A 409 -11.20 -2.58 -11.69
CA PHE A 409 -10.98 -3.43 -10.54
C PHE A 409 -10.53 -4.85 -10.95
N LEU A 410 -11.14 -5.42 -11.99
CA LEU A 410 -10.76 -6.74 -12.51
C LEU A 410 -9.41 -6.68 -13.23
N SER A 411 -9.15 -5.61 -13.98
CA SER A 411 -7.86 -5.37 -14.65
C SER A 411 -6.73 -5.10 -13.65
N ALA A 412 -7.01 -4.36 -12.57
CA ALA A 412 -6.07 -4.15 -11.49
C ALA A 412 -5.84 -5.42 -10.66
N ALA A 413 -6.89 -6.20 -10.40
CA ALA A 413 -6.82 -7.48 -9.69
C ALA A 413 -6.25 -8.62 -10.54
N SER A 414 -6.23 -8.49 -11.87
CA SER A 414 -5.58 -9.45 -12.77
C SER A 414 -4.10 -9.14 -13.01
N SER A 415 -3.61 -7.96 -12.61
CA SER A 415 -2.19 -7.66 -12.70
C SER A 415 -1.44 -8.42 -11.60
N TRP A 416 -0.56 -9.33 -12.02
CA TRP A 416 0.28 -10.09 -11.09
C TRP A 416 1.09 -9.17 -10.17
N GLU A 417 1.51 -7.99 -10.63
CA GLU A 417 2.27 -7.02 -9.84
C GLU A 417 1.46 -6.50 -8.64
N ASN A 418 0.17 -6.21 -8.84
CA ASN A 418 -0.72 -5.77 -7.76
C ASN A 418 -1.10 -6.91 -6.83
N ILE A 419 -1.31 -8.12 -7.36
CA ILE A 419 -1.58 -9.30 -6.53
C ILE A 419 -0.39 -9.57 -5.61
N VAL A 420 0.83 -9.60 -6.17
CA VAL A 420 2.06 -9.83 -5.41
C VAL A 420 2.22 -8.73 -4.36
N LEU A 421 2.07 -7.46 -4.73
CA LEU A 421 2.18 -6.36 -3.78
C LEU A 421 1.15 -6.45 -2.64
N PHE A 422 -0.11 -6.76 -2.98
CA PHE A 422 -1.19 -6.90 -2.01
C PHE A 422 -0.92 -8.04 -1.02
N ILE A 423 -0.54 -9.21 -1.55
CA ILE A 423 -0.16 -10.38 -0.74
C ILE A 423 1.06 -10.05 0.11
N SER A 424 2.10 -9.43 -0.46
CA SER A 424 3.29 -9.01 0.27
C SER A 424 2.97 -8.01 1.38
N LYS A 425 2.05 -7.07 1.15
CA LYS A 425 1.62 -6.10 2.17
C LYS A 425 0.95 -6.81 3.35
N ALA A 426 -0.02 -7.68 3.08
CA ALA A 426 -0.68 -8.47 4.11
C ALA A 426 0.31 -9.38 4.86
N LEU A 427 1.18 -10.08 4.12
CA LEU A 427 2.17 -11.00 4.70
C LEU A 427 3.24 -10.26 5.51
N LEU A 428 3.79 -9.15 5.04
CA LEU A 428 4.85 -8.44 5.76
C LEU A 428 4.32 -7.82 7.06
N HIS A 429 3.12 -7.21 7.03
CA HIS A 429 2.47 -6.71 8.25
C HIS A 429 2.12 -7.85 9.22
N TRP A 430 1.70 -9.00 8.69
CA TRP A 430 1.48 -10.21 9.49
C TRP A 430 2.79 -10.77 10.05
N ILE A 431 3.88 -10.83 9.28
CA ILE A 431 5.19 -11.36 9.73
C ILE A 431 5.69 -10.55 10.92
N ILE A 432 5.58 -9.23 10.94
CA ILE A 432 5.98 -8.44 12.13
C ILE A 432 5.16 -8.84 13.37
N GLY A 433 3.85 -9.05 13.21
CA GLY A 433 3.00 -9.53 14.31
C GLY A 433 3.28 -10.99 14.69
N ALA A 434 3.60 -11.85 13.72
CA ALA A 434 3.77 -13.28 13.90
C ALA A 434 5.19 -13.66 14.34
N GLU A 435 6.24 -12.96 13.92
CA GLU A 435 7.60 -13.12 14.44
C GLU A 435 7.68 -12.69 15.91
N HIS A 436 6.90 -11.69 16.30
CA HIS A 436 6.72 -11.34 17.72
C HIS A 436 6.19 -12.55 18.54
N ASP A 437 5.32 -13.39 17.96
CA ASP A 437 4.80 -14.62 18.60
C ASP A 437 5.61 -15.90 18.32
N ARG A 438 6.35 -16.02 17.21
CA ARG A 438 7.10 -17.25 16.85
C ARG A 438 8.48 -17.34 17.51
N PHE A 439 9.15 -16.22 17.74
CA PHE A 439 10.36 -16.18 18.58
C PHE A 439 10.07 -16.48 20.06
N ARG A 440 8.78 -16.62 20.44
CA ARG A 440 8.29 -16.95 21.78
C ARG A 440 8.07 -18.46 22.01
N ARG A 441 8.04 -19.29 20.94
CA ARG A 441 7.76 -20.74 20.97
C ARG A 441 8.98 -21.66 20.93
N HIS A 442 10.19 -21.12 20.75
CA HIS A 442 11.49 -21.82 20.78
C HIS A 442 12.44 -21.13 21.78
#